data_AF-A0A842UH57-F1
#
_entry.id   AF-A0A842UH57-F1
#
_cell.length_a   1.000
_cell.length_b   1.000
_cell.length_c   1.000
_cell.angle_alpha   90.00
_cell.angle_beta   90.00
_cell.angle_gamma   90.00
#
_symmetry.space_group_name_H-M   'P 1'
#
loop_
_entity.id
_entity.type
_entity.pdbx_description
1 polymer ?
#
loop_
_entity_poly.entity_id
_entity_poly.type
_entity_poly.pdbx_seq_one_letter_code
_entity_poly.pdbx_strand_id
1 'polypeptide(L)'
;MAKEILVFLLLIGLCSGFGPQTQKHICEQAVKQAWGKDTYLKCIPTEDVDFIQKLCSLSAEINGEETEQRCLTYMTKNTDTHPALIPYNVFRDQHLHYNFNTCPIDSGPQRMWICGEPGQGGALRTAENWFNAMSEAPDECTRVYELCIGGNYFADAQNPARQVLPQVISNDCVERIEDHVEEKIESGLEDWSRVRTKCEFEKGRGSTHKEDDQYLIVSRFSINAIIRELVDEAEEVKDKPYKRSAQVVVLANSLDHDLAVPFYRFLRDRGVSVEYCDANIFDAKKYDKNIIILGGHGAPEGVGSIASQVLSASQRKALEQEGAEGYWVRENLWSHGQKILVIAGYSKTDTRDAWMENKNNILNHLIQ
;
A
#
# COMPACT_ATOMS: atom_id res chain seq x y z
N MET A 1 -38.42 -24.77 -6.12
CA MET A 1 -37.62 -25.41 -5.05
C MET A 1 -36.28 -24.72 -5.03
N ALA A 2 -36.07 -23.89 -4.02
CA ALA A 2 -34.89 -23.07 -3.80
C ALA A 2 -34.30 -23.46 -2.43
N LYS A 3 -33.00 -23.20 -2.27
CA LYS A 3 -32.13 -23.42 -1.09
C LYS A 3 -31.47 -24.80 -1.03
N GLU A 4 -30.24 -24.88 -1.53
CA GLU A 4 -29.14 -25.68 -0.96
C GLU A 4 -27.80 -25.38 -1.67
N ILE A 5 -27.47 -24.10 -1.82
CA ILE A 5 -26.10 -23.67 -2.16
C ILE A 5 -25.76 -22.54 -1.21
N LEU A 6 -25.38 -22.88 0.02
CA LEU A 6 -24.76 -21.95 0.94
C LEU A 6 -23.88 -22.70 1.93
N VAL A 7 -22.65 -22.18 2.11
CA VAL A 7 -21.68 -22.45 3.18
C VAL A 7 -20.79 -23.69 2.99
N PHE A 8 -19.87 -23.62 2.03
CA PHE A 8 -18.60 -24.36 2.09
C PHE A 8 -17.38 -23.50 1.67
N LEU A 9 -17.49 -22.18 1.80
CA LEU A 9 -16.48 -21.20 1.36
C LEU A 9 -15.88 -20.33 2.49
N LEU A 10 -16.05 -20.71 3.76
CA LEU A 10 -15.66 -19.86 4.91
C LEU A 10 -14.62 -20.46 5.88
N LEU A 11 -13.97 -21.57 5.53
CA LEU A 11 -12.94 -22.18 6.38
C LEU A 11 -11.69 -22.63 5.60
N ILE A 12 -11.34 -21.91 4.52
CA ILE A 12 -9.94 -21.91 4.10
C ILE A 12 -9.32 -20.78 4.90
N GLY A 13 -8.75 -21.17 6.05
CA GLY A 13 -8.15 -20.28 7.01
C GLY A 13 -7.26 -19.26 6.32
N LEU A 14 -7.31 -18.05 6.87
CA LEU A 14 -6.32 -16.98 6.72
C LEU A 14 -4.97 -17.50 7.24
N CYS A 15 -4.40 -18.51 6.60
CA CYS A 15 -3.16 -19.11 7.05
C CYS A 15 -2.05 -18.13 6.73
N SER A 16 -1.82 -17.15 7.60
CA SER A 16 -0.60 -16.34 7.65
C SER A 16 0.52 -17.12 8.30
N GLY A 17 1.76 -17.03 7.78
CA GLY A 17 2.86 -17.84 8.30
C GLY A 17 3.18 -17.58 9.76
N PHE A 18 2.79 -16.44 10.26
CA PHE A 18 2.62 -16.26 11.68
C PHE A 18 1.19 -15.88 11.96
N GLY A 19 0.67 -16.29 13.11
CA GLY A 19 -0.65 -15.87 13.54
C GLY A 19 -0.76 -14.34 13.63
N PRO A 20 -1.98 -13.78 13.52
CA PRO A 20 -2.22 -12.34 13.54
C PRO A 20 -1.46 -11.56 14.63
N GLN A 21 -1.41 -12.06 15.87
CA GLN A 21 -0.76 -11.31 16.96
C GLN A 21 0.74 -11.24 16.79
N THR A 22 1.33 -12.30 16.25
CA THR A 22 2.76 -12.35 15.94
C THR A 22 3.10 -11.34 14.86
N GLN A 23 2.30 -11.26 13.79
CA GLN A 23 2.51 -10.28 12.71
C GLN A 23 2.35 -8.84 13.20
N LYS A 24 1.33 -8.57 14.04
CA LYS A 24 1.19 -7.27 14.71
C LYS A 24 2.43 -6.95 15.56
N HIS A 25 2.89 -7.92 16.35
CA HIS A 25 4.07 -7.75 17.20
C HIS A 25 5.33 -7.43 16.39
N ILE A 26 5.58 -8.15 15.29
CA ILE A 26 6.74 -7.90 14.42
C ILE A 26 6.70 -6.47 13.87
N CYS A 27 5.58 -6.05 13.27
CA CYS A 27 5.39 -4.69 12.77
C CYS A 27 5.55 -3.65 13.90
N GLU A 28 4.90 -3.86 15.04
CA GLU A 28 4.94 -2.95 16.18
C GLU A 28 6.37 -2.77 16.70
N GLN A 29 7.12 -3.85 16.91
CA GLN A 29 8.48 -3.79 17.41
C GLN A 29 9.44 -3.15 16.40
N ALA A 30 9.29 -3.45 15.10
CA ALA A 30 10.11 -2.86 14.05
C ALA A 30 9.87 -1.34 13.97
N VAL A 31 8.61 -0.91 13.89
CA VAL A 31 8.26 0.52 13.81
C VAL A 31 8.67 1.28 15.06
N LYS A 32 8.47 0.71 16.25
CA LYS A 32 8.87 1.35 17.52
C LYS A 32 10.37 1.52 17.65
N GLN A 33 11.16 0.58 17.13
CA GLN A 33 12.62 0.67 17.18
C GLN A 33 13.16 1.66 16.14
N ALA A 34 12.58 1.66 14.94
CA ALA A 34 13.01 2.57 13.88
C ALA A 34 12.51 4.01 14.10
N TRP A 35 11.20 4.24 14.18
CA TRP A 35 10.62 5.61 14.26
C TRP A 35 10.15 6.02 15.66
N GLY A 36 10.05 5.08 16.59
CA GLY A 36 9.56 5.35 17.94
C GLY A 36 8.09 5.02 18.16
N LYS A 37 7.69 5.01 19.43
CA LYS A 37 6.33 4.64 19.85
C LYS A 37 5.26 5.59 19.34
N ASP A 38 5.56 6.88 19.29
CA ASP A 38 4.60 7.90 18.88
C ASP A 38 4.23 7.74 17.40
N THR A 39 5.20 7.41 16.54
CA THR A 39 4.95 7.13 15.12
C THR A 39 4.08 5.90 14.92
N TYR A 40 4.33 4.82 15.67
CA TYR A 40 3.46 3.63 15.63
C TYR A 40 2.01 3.98 15.98
N LEU A 41 1.79 4.69 17.09
CA LEU A 41 0.45 5.09 17.55
C LEU A 41 -0.23 6.09 16.61
N LYS A 42 0.55 6.94 15.94
CA LYS A 42 0.06 7.91 14.97
C LYS A 42 -0.37 7.26 13.66
N CYS A 43 0.40 6.31 13.16
CA CYS A 43 0.21 5.80 11.80
C CYS A 43 -0.71 4.58 11.74
N ILE A 44 -0.54 3.60 12.62
CA ILE A 44 -1.22 2.29 12.51
C ILE A 44 -2.75 2.31 12.71
N PRO A 45 -3.34 3.16 13.56
CA PRO A 45 -4.78 3.37 13.52
C PRO A 45 -5.10 4.37 12.41
N THR A 46 -5.55 3.90 11.24
CA THR A 46 -5.98 4.83 10.18
C THR A 46 -7.38 4.52 9.68
N GLU A 47 -8.27 5.50 9.84
CA GLU A 47 -9.55 5.57 9.14
C GLU A 47 -9.45 6.48 7.89
N ASP A 48 -8.22 6.85 7.49
CA ASP A 48 -7.98 7.75 6.36
C ASP A 48 -8.31 7.07 5.04
N VAL A 49 -9.39 7.52 4.42
CA VAL A 49 -9.90 7.01 3.13
C VAL A 49 -8.92 7.29 2.00
N ASP A 50 -8.26 8.44 1.99
CA ASP A 50 -7.29 8.79 0.95
C ASP A 50 -6.06 7.90 1.05
N PHE A 51 -5.66 7.57 2.29
CA PHE A 51 -4.61 6.60 2.54
C PHE A 51 -4.99 5.20 2.04
N ILE A 52 -6.19 4.70 2.36
CA ILE A 52 -6.68 3.39 1.89
C ILE A 52 -6.65 3.32 0.35
N GLN A 53 -7.07 4.39 -0.33
CA GLN A 53 -7.08 4.41 -1.78
C GLN A 53 -5.67 4.36 -2.38
N LYS A 54 -4.72 5.10 -1.81
CA LYS A 54 -3.31 5.04 -2.20
C LYS A 54 -2.72 3.65 -1.99
N LEU A 55 -2.97 3.05 -0.83
CA LEU A 55 -2.51 1.71 -0.51
C LEU A 55 -3.03 0.66 -1.51
N CYS A 56 -4.32 0.74 -1.84
CA CYS A 56 -4.93 -0.21 -2.77
C CYS A 56 -4.45 0.00 -4.22
N SER A 57 -4.21 1.24 -4.64
CA SER A 57 -3.60 1.55 -5.93
C SER A 57 -2.17 0.99 -6.03
N LEU A 58 -1.36 1.22 -5.00
CA LEU A 58 -0.01 0.66 -4.90
C LEU A 58 -0.02 -0.88 -4.91
N SER A 59 -0.98 -1.50 -4.23
CA SER A 59 -1.12 -2.96 -4.26
C SER A 59 -1.36 -3.51 -5.67
N ALA A 60 -2.03 -2.74 -6.55
CA ALA A 60 -2.20 -3.11 -7.95
C ALA A 60 -0.93 -2.96 -8.78
N GLU A 61 -0.07 -2.00 -8.45
CA GLU A 61 1.25 -1.88 -9.08
C GLU A 61 2.14 -3.06 -8.69
N ILE A 62 2.09 -3.51 -7.42
CA ILE A 62 2.93 -4.60 -6.89
C ILE A 62 2.39 -5.99 -7.27
N ASN A 63 1.07 -6.20 -7.18
CA ASN A 63 0.43 -7.51 -7.27
C ASN A 63 -0.52 -7.67 -8.47
N GLY A 64 -0.72 -6.62 -9.27
CA GLY A 64 -1.51 -6.61 -10.52
C GLY A 64 -2.86 -5.88 -10.44
N GLU A 65 -3.35 -5.37 -11.57
CA GLU A 65 -4.51 -4.46 -11.68
C GLU A 65 -5.80 -4.96 -11.00
N GLU A 66 -6.05 -6.27 -10.98
CA GLU A 66 -7.25 -6.85 -10.36
C GLU A 66 -7.29 -6.70 -8.82
N THR A 67 -6.17 -6.33 -8.18
CA THR A 67 -6.06 -6.26 -6.71
C THR A 67 -6.60 -4.97 -6.12
N GLU A 68 -6.57 -3.85 -6.84
CA GLU A 68 -7.00 -2.54 -6.34
C GLU A 68 -8.48 -2.57 -5.91
N GLN A 69 -9.38 -3.01 -6.78
CA GLN A 69 -10.81 -3.05 -6.48
C GLN A 69 -11.14 -3.96 -5.29
N ARG A 70 -10.37 -5.05 -5.11
CA ARG A 70 -10.56 -6.01 -4.03
C ARG A 70 -10.04 -5.46 -2.71
N CYS A 71 -8.89 -4.83 -2.73
CA CYS A 71 -8.34 -4.07 -1.61
C CYS A 71 -9.32 -2.97 -1.19
N LEU A 72 -9.82 -2.16 -2.11
CA LEU A 72 -10.80 -1.11 -1.82
C LEU A 72 -12.07 -1.70 -1.18
N THR A 73 -12.61 -2.78 -1.75
CA THR A 73 -13.82 -3.44 -1.23
C THR A 73 -13.61 -4.01 0.18
N TYR A 74 -12.42 -4.51 0.49
CA TYR A 74 -12.07 -5.05 1.79
C TYR A 74 -11.83 -3.93 2.82
N MET A 75 -10.94 -2.98 2.49
CA MET A 75 -10.51 -1.92 3.41
C MET A 75 -11.64 -0.94 3.74
N THR A 76 -12.54 -0.65 2.81
CA THR A 76 -13.74 0.19 3.09
C THR A 76 -14.71 -0.45 4.09
N LYS A 77 -14.65 -1.77 4.28
CA LYS A 77 -15.48 -2.50 5.27
C LYS A 77 -14.74 -2.80 6.57
N ASN A 78 -13.41 -2.71 6.56
CA ASN A 78 -12.54 -3.09 7.66
C ASN A 78 -11.45 -2.00 7.82
N THR A 79 -11.88 -0.76 8.01
CA THR A 79 -10.98 0.41 8.05
C THR A 79 -9.99 0.33 9.21
N ASP A 80 -10.30 -0.43 10.26
CA ASP A 80 -9.45 -0.69 11.42
C ASP A 80 -8.45 -1.85 11.21
N THR A 81 -8.36 -2.40 10.00
CA THR A 81 -7.43 -3.51 9.72
C THR A 81 -5.99 -3.03 9.84
N HIS A 82 -5.25 -3.67 10.75
CA HIS A 82 -3.81 -3.47 10.88
C HIS A 82 -3.09 -3.88 9.58
N PRO A 83 -2.12 -3.10 9.06
CA PRO A 83 -1.49 -3.36 7.76
C PRO A 83 -0.84 -4.74 7.64
N ALA A 84 -0.20 -5.21 8.71
CA ALA A 84 0.38 -6.56 8.76
C ALA A 84 -0.65 -7.70 8.70
N LEU A 85 -1.96 -7.40 8.71
CA LEU A 85 -3.06 -8.37 8.73
C LEU A 85 -3.95 -8.32 7.49
N ILE A 86 -3.56 -7.58 6.45
CA ILE A 86 -4.34 -7.57 5.21
C ILE A 86 -4.39 -9.01 4.66
N PRO A 87 -5.58 -9.61 4.48
CA PRO A 87 -5.69 -11.00 4.06
C PRO A 87 -5.06 -11.25 2.69
N TYR A 88 -4.34 -12.37 2.52
CA TYR A 88 -3.70 -12.74 1.24
C TYR A 88 -4.68 -12.92 0.09
N ASN A 89 -5.94 -13.23 0.41
CA ASN A 89 -6.93 -13.25 -0.64
C ASN A 89 -7.02 -11.85 -1.25
N VAL A 90 -6.99 -10.73 -0.52
CA VAL A 90 -7.06 -9.35 -1.04
C VAL A 90 -6.06 -9.13 -2.19
N PHE A 91 -4.81 -9.58 -2.03
CA PHE A 91 -3.76 -9.43 -3.03
C PHE A 91 -3.63 -10.61 -4.01
N ARG A 92 -4.41 -11.69 -3.83
CA ARG A 92 -4.42 -12.90 -4.68
C ARG A 92 -3.08 -13.64 -4.72
N ASP A 93 -2.33 -13.55 -3.65
CA ASP A 93 -0.93 -13.95 -3.59
C ASP A 93 -0.65 -15.05 -2.58
N GLN A 94 -1.69 -15.72 -2.05
CA GLN A 94 -1.54 -16.84 -1.12
C GLN A 94 -0.47 -17.86 -1.55
N HIS A 95 -0.33 -18.09 -2.86
CA HIS A 95 0.67 -19.00 -3.42
C HIS A 95 2.13 -18.50 -3.29
N LEU A 96 2.36 -17.19 -3.14
CA LEU A 96 3.67 -16.59 -2.95
C LEU A 96 4.21 -16.81 -1.53
N HIS A 97 3.32 -16.98 -0.55
CA HIS A 97 3.66 -17.21 0.86
C HIS A 97 4.25 -18.60 1.14
N TYR A 98 4.33 -19.46 0.13
CA TYR A 98 4.92 -20.80 0.24
C TYR A 98 6.07 -20.96 -0.75
N ASN A 99 7.11 -21.70 -0.36
CA ASN A 99 8.22 -22.03 -1.25
C ASN A 99 8.39 -23.55 -1.32
N PHE A 100 7.98 -24.13 -2.45
CA PHE A 100 8.11 -25.56 -2.73
C PHE A 100 9.03 -25.86 -3.93
N ASN A 101 9.84 -24.88 -4.35
CA ASN A 101 10.58 -24.95 -5.61
C ASN A 101 11.68 -26.01 -5.61
N THR A 102 12.30 -26.28 -4.46
CA THR A 102 13.35 -27.30 -4.28
C THR A 102 13.00 -28.20 -3.11
N CYS A 103 12.43 -29.38 -3.39
CA CYS A 103 12.00 -30.35 -2.39
C CYS A 103 12.69 -31.71 -2.58
N PRO A 104 13.23 -32.33 -1.52
CA PRO A 104 13.69 -31.69 -0.28
C PRO A 104 14.96 -30.87 -0.51
N ILE A 105 15.24 -29.89 0.35
CA ILE A 105 16.58 -29.29 0.39
C ILE A 105 17.55 -30.35 0.93
N ASP A 106 18.70 -30.54 0.27
CA ASP A 106 19.78 -31.42 0.76
C ASP A 106 20.44 -30.81 2.01
N SER A 107 19.77 -30.96 3.15
CA SER A 107 20.15 -30.39 4.46
C SER A 107 20.50 -31.47 5.47
N GLY A 108 20.89 -32.65 4.96
CA GLY A 108 21.19 -33.84 5.74
C GLY A 108 19.97 -34.72 6.06
N PRO A 109 20.19 -35.90 6.67
CA PRO A 109 19.18 -36.97 6.78
C PRO A 109 17.97 -36.64 7.68
N GLN A 110 17.98 -35.51 8.40
CA GLN A 110 16.92 -35.14 9.37
C GLN A 110 15.90 -34.14 8.83
N ARG A 111 16.06 -33.56 7.63
CA ARG A 111 15.22 -32.45 7.14
C ARG A 111 14.69 -32.67 5.71
N MET A 112 14.33 -33.91 5.38
CA MET A 112 13.84 -34.31 4.04
C MET A 112 12.44 -33.78 3.68
N TRP A 113 11.90 -32.81 4.41
CA TRP A 113 10.53 -32.30 4.28
C TRP A 113 10.46 -30.78 4.09
N ILE A 114 11.57 -30.08 4.34
CA ILE A 114 11.69 -28.65 4.08
C ILE A 114 12.01 -28.49 2.60
N CYS A 115 11.40 -27.50 1.98
CA CYS A 115 11.53 -27.14 0.59
C CYS A 115 11.93 -25.68 0.43
N GLY A 116 12.70 -25.37 -0.62
CA GLY A 116 13.13 -24.00 -0.88
C GLY A 116 14.20 -23.55 0.11
N GLU A 117 15.20 -22.80 -0.37
CA GLU A 117 16.16 -22.21 0.57
C GLU A 117 15.46 -21.10 1.39
N PRO A 118 15.70 -20.99 2.71
CA PRO A 118 15.26 -19.84 3.51
C PRO A 118 15.70 -18.53 2.87
N GLY A 119 14.81 -17.54 2.82
CA GLY A 119 15.09 -16.30 2.11
C GLY A 119 15.12 -16.45 0.58
N GLN A 120 14.40 -17.42 0.02
CA GLN A 120 14.06 -17.46 -1.39
C GLN A 120 12.56 -17.69 -1.56
N GLY A 121 12.02 -17.34 -2.73
CA GLY A 121 10.63 -17.62 -3.09
C GLY A 121 9.81 -16.37 -3.45
N GLY A 122 8.50 -16.56 -3.62
CA GLY A 122 7.58 -15.47 -3.95
C GLY A 122 7.51 -14.42 -2.85
N ALA A 123 7.38 -14.86 -1.60
CA ALA A 123 7.23 -13.99 -0.44
C ALA A 123 8.39 -12.99 -0.29
N LEU A 124 9.66 -13.44 -0.35
CA LEU A 124 10.78 -12.52 -0.22
C LEU A 124 10.77 -11.46 -1.33
N ARG A 125 10.56 -11.85 -2.59
CA ARG A 125 10.48 -10.91 -3.71
C ARG A 125 9.34 -9.91 -3.53
N THR A 126 8.19 -10.35 -3.01
CA THR A 126 7.08 -9.45 -2.70
C THR A 126 7.44 -8.50 -1.56
N ALA A 127 8.14 -8.96 -0.53
CA ALA A 127 8.65 -8.11 0.55
C ALA A 127 9.59 -7.02 0.00
N GLU A 128 10.55 -7.40 -0.86
CA GLU A 128 11.47 -6.46 -1.52
C GLU A 128 10.72 -5.41 -2.35
N ASN A 129 9.65 -5.79 -3.06
CA ASN A 129 8.81 -4.83 -3.78
C ASN A 129 8.15 -3.81 -2.84
N TRP A 130 7.68 -4.24 -1.68
CA TRP A 130 7.13 -3.35 -0.66
C TRP A 130 8.19 -2.44 -0.03
N PHE A 131 9.39 -2.95 0.23
CA PHE A 131 10.51 -2.12 0.74
C PHE A 131 10.99 -1.10 -0.31
N ASN A 132 10.97 -1.46 -1.59
CA ASN A 132 11.20 -0.51 -2.67
C ASN A 132 10.12 0.58 -2.70
N ALA A 133 8.83 0.23 -2.57
CA ALA A 133 7.75 1.21 -2.46
C ALA A 133 7.92 2.14 -1.24
N MET A 134 8.31 1.57 -0.08
CA MET A 134 8.65 2.30 1.14
C MET A 134 9.72 3.38 0.92
N SER A 135 10.74 3.08 0.12
CA SER A 135 11.79 4.06 -0.20
C SER A 135 11.25 5.27 -0.98
N GLU A 136 10.18 5.07 -1.75
CA GLU A 136 9.52 6.05 -2.61
C GLU A 136 8.25 6.65 -2.00
N ALA A 137 7.97 6.38 -0.71
CA ALA A 137 6.75 6.80 -0.05
C ALA A 137 6.59 8.33 0.05
N PRO A 138 5.33 8.84 -0.05
CA PRO A 138 5.02 10.27 0.01
C PRO A 138 5.03 10.87 1.42
N ASP A 139 4.91 10.05 2.46
CA ASP A 139 4.91 10.47 3.87
C ASP A 139 5.34 9.34 4.82
N GLU A 140 5.50 9.69 6.10
CA GLU A 140 5.94 8.80 7.18
C GLU A 140 5.01 7.61 7.39
N CYS A 141 3.69 7.84 7.39
CA CYS A 141 2.74 6.77 7.69
C CYS A 141 2.62 5.77 6.54
N THR A 142 2.80 6.24 5.31
CA THR A 142 2.88 5.35 4.15
C THR A 142 4.09 4.42 4.24
N ARG A 143 5.27 4.93 4.64
CA ARG A 143 6.45 4.07 4.90
C ARG A 143 6.17 3.02 5.96
N VAL A 144 5.54 3.42 7.07
CA VAL A 144 5.20 2.52 8.16
C VAL A 144 4.27 1.40 7.69
N TYR A 145 3.28 1.71 6.84
CA TYR A 145 2.37 0.71 6.29
C TYR A 145 3.08 -0.25 5.34
N GLU A 146 3.85 0.27 4.39
CA GLU A 146 4.59 -0.53 3.42
C GLU A 146 5.60 -1.44 4.13
N LEU A 147 6.28 -0.97 5.19
CA LEU A 147 7.12 -1.80 6.04
C LEU A 147 6.32 -2.93 6.69
N CYS A 148 5.15 -2.64 7.27
CA CYS A 148 4.37 -3.64 7.98
C CYS A 148 3.75 -4.68 7.05
N ILE A 149 3.39 -4.29 5.83
CA ILE A 149 2.93 -5.23 4.79
C ILE A 149 4.11 -6.06 4.29
N GLY A 150 5.21 -5.42 3.86
CA GLY A 150 6.43 -6.11 3.42
C GLY A 150 7.00 -7.04 4.49
N GLY A 151 6.93 -6.62 5.77
CA GLY A 151 7.33 -7.39 6.93
C GLY A 151 6.55 -8.68 7.12
N ASN A 152 5.26 -8.72 6.75
CA ASN A 152 4.47 -9.96 6.75
C ASN A 152 5.06 -10.98 5.76
N TYR A 153 5.29 -10.56 4.51
CA TYR A 153 5.90 -11.44 3.50
C TYR A 153 7.33 -11.84 3.87
N PHE A 154 8.11 -10.91 4.42
CA PHE A 154 9.47 -11.20 4.84
C PHE A 154 9.47 -12.24 5.96
N ALA A 155 8.61 -12.08 6.97
CA ALA A 155 8.45 -13.05 8.04
C ALA A 155 8.07 -14.44 7.48
N ASP A 156 7.10 -14.49 6.57
CA ASP A 156 6.69 -15.76 5.93
C ASP A 156 7.82 -16.43 5.14
N ALA A 157 8.66 -15.65 4.46
CA ALA A 157 9.84 -16.15 3.76
C ALA A 157 10.90 -16.74 4.71
N GLN A 158 10.88 -16.34 5.98
CA GLN A 158 11.75 -16.85 7.04
C GLN A 158 11.12 -17.97 7.87
N ASN A 159 9.83 -18.29 7.67
CA ASN A 159 9.16 -19.32 8.45
C ASN A 159 9.32 -20.72 7.83
N PRO A 160 10.01 -21.67 8.50
CA PRO A 160 10.14 -23.03 8.02
C PRO A 160 8.80 -23.76 7.81
N ALA A 161 7.74 -23.39 8.54
CA ALA A 161 6.42 -23.99 8.35
C ALA A 161 5.83 -23.70 6.96
N ARG A 162 6.25 -22.61 6.31
CA ARG A 162 5.86 -22.25 4.93
C ARG A 162 6.67 -22.98 3.86
N GLN A 163 7.66 -23.74 4.29
CA GLN A 163 8.56 -24.53 3.46
C GLN A 163 8.28 -26.03 3.57
N VAL A 164 7.31 -26.46 4.38
CA VAL A 164 6.94 -27.88 4.50
C VAL A 164 5.74 -28.17 3.61
N LEU A 165 5.82 -29.23 2.81
CA LEU A 165 4.69 -29.66 1.97
C LEU A 165 3.50 -30.05 2.86
N PRO A 166 2.28 -29.52 2.61
CA PRO A 166 1.11 -29.88 3.42
C PRO A 166 0.79 -31.38 3.42
N GLN A 167 1.24 -32.13 2.40
CA GLN A 167 1.00 -33.57 2.32
C GLN A 167 1.96 -34.42 3.17
N VAL A 168 3.01 -33.83 3.75
CA VAL A 168 4.04 -34.58 4.51
C VAL A 168 4.03 -34.28 6.00
N ILE A 169 3.18 -33.38 6.47
CA ILE A 169 3.05 -33.01 7.89
C ILE A 169 1.58 -33.17 8.31
N SER A 170 1.35 -33.63 9.54
CA SER A 170 -0.01 -33.66 10.14
C SER A 170 -0.73 -32.32 9.94
N ASN A 171 -1.99 -32.40 9.48
CA ASN A 171 -2.78 -31.24 9.02
C ASN A 171 -2.88 -30.10 10.04
N ASP A 172 -2.75 -30.40 11.34
CA ASP A 172 -2.89 -29.43 12.43
C ASP A 172 -1.55 -29.01 13.05
N CYS A 173 -0.40 -29.54 12.60
CA CYS A 173 0.85 -29.20 13.28
C CYS A 173 1.29 -27.75 13.08
N VAL A 174 1.12 -27.23 11.86
CA VAL A 174 1.45 -25.83 11.55
C VAL A 174 0.58 -24.88 12.38
N GLU A 175 -0.72 -25.15 12.43
CA GLU A 175 -1.68 -24.40 13.24
C GLU A 175 -1.29 -24.42 14.72
N ARG A 176 -1.00 -25.59 15.30
CA ARG A 176 -0.53 -25.70 16.70
C ARG A 176 0.75 -24.91 16.98
N ILE A 177 1.65 -24.78 16.01
CA ILE A 177 2.89 -23.98 16.17
C ILE A 177 2.54 -22.51 16.18
N GLU A 178 1.74 -22.06 15.22
CA GLU A 178 1.29 -20.67 15.11
C GLU A 178 0.53 -20.28 16.40
N ASP A 179 -0.42 -21.10 16.86
CA ASP A 179 -1.19 -20.90 18.11
C ASP A 179 -0.28 -20.80 19.35
N HIS A 180 0.70 -21.70 19.49
CA HIS A 180 1.62 -21.64 20.62
C HIS A 180 2.51 -20.40 20.59
N VAL A 181 2.92 -19.92 19.41
CA VAL A 181 3.68 -18.68 19.28
C VAL A 181 2.80 -17.48 19.64
N GLU A 182 1.55 -17.45 19.18
CA GLU A 182 0.58 -16.41 19.52
C GLU A 182 0.32 -16.33 21.02
N GLU A 183 -0.05 -17.45 21.66
CA GLU A 183 -0.32 -17.51 23.10
C GLU A 183 0.84 -16.93 23.90
N LYS A 184 2.07 -17.19 23.48
CA LYS A 184 3.26 -16.72 24.18
C LYS A 184 3.50 -15.23 23.97
N ILE A 185 3.32 -14.71 22.76
CA ILE A 185 3.42 -13.27 22.48
C ILE A 185 2.35 -12.51 23.27
N GLU A 186 1.11 -13.01 23.28
CA GLU A 186 0.00 -12.41 24.04
C GLU A 186 0.27 -12.43 25.55
N SER A 187 0.86 -13.51 26.07
CA SER A 187 1.17 -13.63 27.50
C SER A 187 2.28 -12.69 27.98
N GLY A 188 3.01 -12.03 27.08
CA GLY A 188 4.16 -11.18 27.40
C GLY A 188 5.34 -11.94 28.03
N LEU A 189 5.32 -13.28 28.00
CA LEU A 189 6.39 -14.11 28.54
C LEU A 189 7.65 -13.94 27.68
N GLU A 190 8.79 -13.61 28.28
CA GLU A 190 10.03 -13.36 27.53
C GLU A 190 10.72 -14.63 26.96
N ASP A 191 10.35 -15.85 27.41
CA ASP A 191 11.02 -17.10 27.03
C ASP A 191 10.17 -18.05 26.16
N TRP A 192 9.68 -17.55 25.02
CA TRP A 192 9.09 -18.38 23.97
C TRP A 192 10.12 -18.96 22.99
N SER A 193 11.41 -18.82 23.28
CA SER A 193 12.50 -19.50 22.56
C SER A 193 12.40 -21.03 22.61
N ARG A 194 11.52 -21.56 23.47
CA ARG A 194 11.30 -22.98 23.73
C ARG A 194 9.99 -23.52 23.17
N VAL A 195 9.24 -22.75 22.39
CA VAL A 195 8.06 -23.29 21.70
C VAL A 195 8.53 -24.41 20.78
N ARG A 196 8.09 -25.62 21.13
CA ARG A 196 8.46 -26.87 20.49
C ARG A 196 7.19 -27.65 20.31
N THR A 197 6.69 -27.70 19.09
CA THR A 197 5.56 -28.56 18.77
C THR A 197 6.11 -29.83 18.16
N LYS A 198 5.65 -30.97 18.70
CA LYS A 198 5.91 -32.28 18.14
C LYS A 198 5.04 -32.41 16.88
N CYS A 199 5.68 -32.58 15.73
CA CYS A 199 5.01 -32.80 14.46
C CYS A 199 5.25 -34.23 14.00
N GLU A 200 4.17 -34.88 13.58
CA GLU A 200 4.20 -36.15 12.87
C GLU A 200 4.36 -35.87 11.37
N PHE A 201 5.34 -36.53 10.75
CA PHE A 201 5.62 -36.41 9.32
C PHE A 201 5.35 -37.73 8.59
N GLU A 202 4.67 -37.66 7.46
CA GLU A 202 4.48 -38.79 6.55
C GLU A 202 5.64 -38.86 5.54
N LYS A 203 6.44 -39.94 5.56
CA LYS A 203 7.39 -40.22 4.47
C LYS A 203 6.61 -40.56 3.20
N GLY A 204 6.87 -39.83 2.11
CA GLY A 204 6.24 -40.00 0.80
C GLY A 204 6.24 -41.46 0.29
N ARG A 205 5.27 -41.76 -0.59
CA ARG A 205 4.88 -43.11 -1.06
C ARG A 205 6.05 -44.09 -1.23
N GLY A 206 6.11 -45.13 -0.38
CA GLY A 206 6.89 -46.36 -0.65
C GLY A 206 7.81 -46.87 0.46
N SER A 207 7.80 -46.32 1.67
CA SER A 207 8.62 -46.84 2.79
C SER A 207 7.78 -47.23 4.01
N THR A 208 8.11 -48.38 4.59
CA THR A 208 7.42 -48.97 5.75
C THR A 208 7.71 -48.17 7.04
N HIS A 209 6.64 -47.60 7.58
CA HIS A 209 6.42 -46.96 8.88
C HIS A 209 7.56 -46.93 9.92
N LYS A 210 8.07 -45.72 10.14
CA LYS A 210 8.28 -45.17 11.48
C LYS A 210 7.75 -43.73 11.47
N GLU A 211 6.84 -43.43 12.39
CA GLU A 211 6.50 -42.05 12.76
C GLU A 211 7.80 -41.38 13.22
N ASP A 212 8.32 -40.46 12.43
CA ASP A 212 9.48 -39.65 12.82
C ASP A 212 8.93 -38.38 13.48
N ASP A 213 8.94 -38.38 14.81
CA ASP A 213 8.61 -37.20 15.60
C ASP A 213 9.70 -36.14 15.44
N GLN A 214 9.38 -34.98 14.87
CA GLN A 214 10.31 -33.86 14.82
C GLN A 214 9.74 -32.61 15.46
N TYR A 215 10.65 -31.78 15.99
CA TYR A 215 10.31 -30.47 16.51
C TYR A 215 10.51 -29.45 15.40
N LEU A 216 9.41 -28.83 14.96
CA LEU A 216 9.50 -27.60 14.18
C LEU A 216 9.63 -26.43 15.17
N ILE A 217 10.60 -25.56 14.93
CA ILE A 217 10.99 -24.52 15.88
C ILE A 217 10.78 -23.16 15.22
N VAL A 218 9.87 -22.37 15.79
CA VAL A 218 9.88 -20.91 15.69
C VAL A 218 10.45 -20.41 17.01
N SER A 219 11.58 -19.70 16.96
CA SER A 219 12.25 -19.23 18.17
C SER A 219 12.21 -17.72 18.30
N ARG A 220 12.33 -17.23 19.54
CA ARG A 220 12.58 -15.81 19.83
C ARG A 220 13.77 -15.25 19.05
N PHE A 221 14.82 -16.06 18.87
CA PHE A 221 15.97 -15.64 18.08
C PHE A 221 15.60 -15.39 16.61
N SER A 222 14.74 -16.23 16.04
CA SER A 222 14.26 -16.10 14.66
C SER A 222 13.44 -14.83 14.48
N ILE A 223 12.48 -14.56 15.36
CA ILE A 223 11.66 -13.35 15.25
C ILE A 223 12.45 -12.09 15.60
N ASN A 224 13.34 -12.13 16.60
CA ASN A 224 14.23 -10.99 16.87
C ASN A 224 15.17 -10.72 15.70
N ALA A 225 15.60 -11.76 14.96
CA ALA A 225 16.36 -11.59 13.73
C ALA A 225 15.49 -10.91 12.66
N ILE A 226 14.25 -11.40 12.43
CA ILE A 226 13.28 -10.76 11.53
C ILE A 226 13.09 -9.28 11.88
N ILE A 227 12.81 -8.97 13.15
CA ILE A 227 12.61 -7.59 13.61
C ILE A 227 13.86 -6.75 13.35
N ARG A 228 15.07 -7.29 13.59
CA ARG A 228 16.31 -6.55 13.33
C ARG A 228 16.47 -6.21 11.86
N GLU A 229 16.28 -7.17 10.96
CA GLU A 229 16.37 -6.93 9.51
C GLU A 229 15.34 -5.87 9.07
N LEU A 230 14.11 -5.93 9.59
CA LEU A 230 13.09 -4.91 9.31
C LEU A 230 13.44 -3.53 9.86
N VAL A 231 14.13 -3.46 11.01
CA VAL A 231 14.65 -2.20 11.56
C VAL A 231 15.76 -1.66 10.67
N ASP A 232 16.66 -2.51 10.17
CA ASP A 232 17.73 -2.09 9.27
C ASP A 232 17.16 -1.51 7.97
N GLU A 233 16.20 -2.20 7.33
CA GLU A 233 15.44 -1.69 6.17
C GLU A 233 14.75 -0.34 6.44
N ALA A 234 14.15 -0.20 7.62
CA ALA A 234 13.47 1.02 8.03
C ALA A 234 14.44 2.19 8.25
N GLU A 235 15.57 1.97 8.94
CA GLU A 235 16.58 2.99 9.21
C GLU A 235 17.24 3.50 7.93
N GLU A 236 17.36 2.66 6.89
CA GLU A 236 17.86 3.09 5.59
C GLU A 236 17.01 4.19 4.94
N VAL A 237 15.70 4.22 5.20
CA VAL A 237 14.78 5.16 4.56
C VAL A 237 14.22 6.21 5.50
N LYS A 238 14.28 6.00 6.81
CA LYS A 238 13.64 6.83 7.83
C LYS A 238 13.91 8.33 7.67
N ASP A 239 15.18 8.70 7.50
CA ASP A 239 15.59 10.10 7.35
C ASP A 239 15.68 10.57 5.88
N LYS A 240 15.42 9.68 4.91
CA LYS A 240 15.40 10.06 3.50
C LYS A 240 14.20 10.97 3.22
N PRO A 241 14.36 12.01 2.38
CA PRO A 241 13.25 12.87 2.01
C PRO A 241 12.12 12.05 1.39
N TYR A 242 10.88 12.37 1.72
CA TYR A 242 9.71 11.73 1.13
C TYR A 242 9.59 12.13 -0.34
N LYS A 243 9.31 11.15 -1.21
CA LYS A 243 8.99 11.43 -2.61
C LYS A 243 7.54 11.86 -2.65
N ARG A 244 7.31 13.15 -2.38
CA ARG A 244 6.00 13.76 -2.51
C ARG A 244 5.51 13.48 -3.92
N SER A 245 4.52 12.60 -4.08
CA SER A 245 3.70 12.69 -5.27
C SER A 245 3.12 14.10 -5.22
N ALA A 246 3.45 14.93 -6.21
CA ALA A 246 2.77 16.20 -6.37
C ALA A 246 1.35 15.83 -6.81
N GLN A 247 0.50 15.43 -5.86
CA GLN A 247 -0.92 15.26 -6.10
C GLN A 247 -1.47 16.65 -6.38
N VAL A 248 -1.98 16.81 -7.59
CA VAL A 248 -2.55 18.04 -8.10
C VAL A 248 -4.02 17.78 -8.35
N VAL A 249 -4.85 18.51 -7.63
CA VAL A 249 -6.28 18.54 -7.91
C VAL A 249 -6.51 19.46 -9.11
N VAL A 250 -7.15 18.94 -10.14
CA VAL A 250 -7.57 19.71 -11.31
C VAL A 250 -9.07 19.89 -11.27
N LEU A 251 -9.52 21.11 -11.05
CA LEU A 251 -10.90 21.53 -11.25
C LEU A 251 -11.11 21.88 -12.72
N ALA A 252 -12.03 21.21 -13.40
CA ALA A 252 -12.47 21.57 -14.74
C ALA A 252 -13.95 21.23 -14.94
N ASN A 253 -14.58 21.85 -15.94
CA ASN A 253 -15.88 21.40 -16.45
C ASN A 253 -15.64 20.29 -17.48
N SER A 254 -16.71 19.62 -17.90
CA SER A 254 -16.66 18.53 -18.88
C SER A 254 -15.94 18.90 -20.18
N LEU A 255 -16.12 20.13 -20.68
CA LEU A 255 -15.56 20.59 -21.95
C LEU A 255 -14.04 20.82 -21.87
N ASP A 256 -13.58 21.46 -20.80
CA ASP A 256 -12.15 21.73 -20.57
C ASP A 256 -11.42 20.45 -20.17
N HIS A 257 -12.07 19.56 -19.41
CA HIS A 257 -11.54 18.25 -19.03
C HIS A 257 -11.17 17.40 -20.26
N ASP A 258 -12.12 17.26 -21.21
CA ASP A 258 -11.92 16.46 -22.42
C ASP A 258 -10.72 16.95 -23.26
N LEU A 259 -10.54 18.27 -23.34
CA LEU A 259 -9.42 18.88 -24.06
C LEU A 259 -8.10 18.81 -23.28
N ALA A 260 -8.15 18.65 -21.96
CA ALA A 260 -6.98 18.60 -21.10
C ALA A 260 -6.42 17.19 -20.86
N VAL A 261 -7.01 16.13 -21.43
CA VAL A 261 -6.46 14.76 -21.35
C VAL A 261 -4.97 14.68 -21.73
N PRO A 262 -4.49 15.32 -22.82
CA PRO A 262 -3.06 15.34 -23.14
C PRO A 262 -2.21 16.09 -22.10
N PHE A 263 -2.77 17.11 -21.45
CA PHE A 263 -2.12 17.85 -20.39
C PHE A 263 -1.95 17.00 -19.12
N TYR A 264 -2.99 16.26 -18.73
CA TYR A 264 -2.91 15.33 -17.60
C TYR A 264 -1.85 14.26 -17.83
N ARG A 265 -1.78 13.70 -19.05
CA ARG A 265 -0.73 12.77 -19.43
C ARG A 265 0.66 13.40 -19.32
N PHE A 266 0.84 14.62 -19.85
CA PHE A 266 2.10 15.35 -19.76
C PHE A 266 2.61 15.50 -18.30
N LEU A 267 1.70 15.78 -17.36
CA LEU A 267 1.99 15.89 -15.93
C LEU A 267 2.35 14.53 -15.32
N ARG A 268 1.53 13.49 -15.58
CA ARG A 268 1.76 12.12 -15.09
C ARG A 268 3.06 11.52 -15.58
N ASP A 269 3.41 11.71 -16.84
CA ASP A 269 4.69 11.28 -17.44
C ASP A 269 5.92 11.90 -16.73
N ARG A 270 5.71 12.93 -15.90
CA ARG A 270 6.75 13.63 -15.13
C ARG A 270 6.62 13.42 -13.62
N GLY A 271 5.85 12.41 -13.19
CA GLY A 271 5.70 12.04 -11.80
C GLY A 271 4.71 12.89 -11.00
N VAL A 272 3.88 13.70 -11.66
CA VAL A 272 2.81 14.47 -11.01
C VAL A 272 1.53 13.64 -11.04
N SER A 273 1.00 13.31 -9.85
CA SER A 273 -0.30 12.64 -9.75
C SER A 273 -1.41 13.66 -9.98
N VAL A 274 -2.38 13.33 -10.83
CA VAL A 274 -3.45 14.27 -11.23
C VAL A 274 -4.80 13.67 -10.89
N GLU A 275 -5.51 14.32 -9.97
CA GLU A 275 -6.88 14.02 -9.58
C GLU A 275 -7.81 15.06 -10.20
N TYR A 276 -8.69 14.63 -11.11
CA TYR A 276 -9.71 15.50 -11.69
C TYR A 276 -10.93 15.58 -10.76
N CYS A 277 -11.51 16.77 -10.65
CA CYS A 277 -12.77 16.99 -9.97
C CYS A 277 -13.64 18.02 -10.69
N ASP A 278 -14.96 17.90 -10.55
CA ASP A 278 -15.92 18.91 -10.98
C ASP A 278 -16.24 19.89 -9.82
N ALA A 279 -17.01 20.92 -10.12
CA ALA A 279 -17.35 21.94 -9.12
C ALA A 279 -18.22 21.42 -7.96
N ASN A 280 -18.93 20.30 -8.11
CA ASN A 280 -19.83 19.78 -7.08
C ASN A 280 -19.05 19.17 -5.91
N ILE A 281 -17.89 18.58 -6.19
CA ILE A 281 -17.04 17.96 -5.16
C ILE A 281 -15.83 18.82 -4.80
N PHE A 282 -15.57 19.91 -5.53
CA PHE A 282 -14.40 20.76 -5.31
C PHE A 282 -14.34 21.34 -3.89
N ASP A 283 -15.47 21.58 -3.23
CA ASP A 283 -15.46 22.17 -1.89
C ASP A 283 -14.71 21.31 -0.86
N ALA A 284 -14.74 19.97 -1.02
CA ALA A 284 -14.00 19.03 -0.20
C ALA A 284 -12.49 19.02 -0.50
N LYS A 285 -12.11 19.41 -1.72
CA LYS A 285 -10.72 19.36 -2.25
C LYS A 285 -10.04 20.74 -2.28
N LYS A 286 -10.77 21.83 -2.06
CA LYS A 286 -10.25 23.21 -2.15
C LYS A 286 -9.14 23.52 -1.14
N TYR A 287 -8.89 22.66 -0.16
CA TYR A 287 -7.83 22.81 0.84
C TYR A 287 -6.52 22.10 0.46
N ASP A 288 -6.51 21.35 -0.65
CA ASP A 288 -5.35 20.62 -1.13
C ASP A 288 -4.20 21.55 -1.50
N LYS A 289 -2.97 21.04 -1.34
CA LYS A 289 -1.76 21.86 -1.44
C LYS A 289 -1.52 22.41 -2.85
N ASN A 290 -1.79 21.63 -3.89
CA ASN A 290 -1.59 22.02 -5.29
C ASN A 290 -2.90 21.88 -6.05
N ILE A 291 -3.41 22.98 -6.57
CA ILE A 291 -4.67 23.02 -7.31
C ILE A 291 -4.42 23.66 -8.67
N ILE A 292 -4.96 23.07 -9.73
CA ILE A 292 -5.13 23.69 -11.04
C ILE A 292 -6.62 23.91 -11.29
N ILE A 293 -6.98 25.10 -11.75
CA ILE A 293 -8.33 25.41 -12.23
C ILE A 293 -8.24 25.65 -13.74
N LEU A 294 -8.94 24.83 -14.52
CA LEU A 294 -9.07 24.99 -15.96
C LEU A 294 -10.42 25.66 -16.26
N GLY A 295 -10.34 26.84 -16.89
CA GLY A 295 -11.50 27.63 -17.26
C GLY A 295 -11.59 28.97 -16.52
N GLY A 296 -12.07 29.99 -17.23
CA GLY A 296 -12.19 31.36 -16.71
C GLY A 296 -13.44 31.58 -15.86
N HIS A 297 -13.65 32.84 -15.47
CA HIS A 297 -14.82 33.23 -14.68
C HIS A 297 -16.18 32.99 -15.39
N GLY A 298 -16.17 32.87 -16.72
CA GLY A 298 -17.33 32.47 -17.53
C GLY A 298 -17.48 30.97 -17.77
N ALA A 299 -16.60 30.13 -17.18
CA ALA A 299 -16.64 28.69 -17.39
C ALA A 299 -17.94 28.07 -16.83
N PRO A 300 -18.56 27.12 -17.55
CA PRO A 300 -19.82 26.50 -17.14
C PRO A 300 -19.64 25.55 -15.95
N GLU A 301 -20.74 24.90 -15.56
CA GLU A 301 -20.75 23.80 -14.58
C GLU A 301 -20.16 24.20 -13.22
N GLY A 302 -20.40 25.44 -12.80
CA GLY A 302 -19.96 25.97 -11.49
C GLY A 302 -18.48 26.39 -11.42
N VAL A 303 -17.64 25.96 -12.36
CA VAL A 303 -16.20 26.28 -12.38
C VAL A 303 -15.97 27.78 -12.44
N GLY A 304 -16.72 28.53 -13.25
CA GLY A 304 -16.56 29.98 -13.37
C GLY A 304 -16.81 30.73 -12.06
N SER A 305 -17.70 30.22 -11.21
CA SER A 305 -17.96 30.80 -9.89
C SER A 305 -16.79 30.60 -8.92
N ILE A 306 -16.11 29.46 -9.02
CA ILE A 306 -14.91 29.16 -8.23
C ILE A 306 -13.73 29.98 -8.76
N ALA A 307 -13.49 29.95 -10.08
CA ALA A 307 -12.43 30.74 -10.73
C ALA A 307 -12.56 32.24 -10.42
N SER A 308 -13.80 32.75 -10.33
CA SER A 308 -14.07 34.15 -9.97
C SER A 308 -13.58 34.56 -8.58
N GLN A 309 -13.47 33.61 -7.64
CA GLN A 309 -12.97 33.86 -6.29
C GLN A 309 -11.44 33.95 -6.26
N VAL A 310 -10.78 33.29 -7.22
CA VAL A 310 -9.31 33.22 -7.32
C VAL A 310 -8.75 34.36 -8.18
N LEU A 311 -9.48 34.75 -9.23
CA LEU A 311 -9.12 35.81 -10.16
C LEU A 311 -9.50 37.20 -9.62
N SER A 312 -8.59 38.17 -9.79
CA SER A 312 -8.88 39.58 -9.52
C SER A 312 -9.90 40.14 -10.52
N ALA A 313 -10.50 41.29 -10.20
CA ALA A 313 -11.41 41.97 -11.14
C ALA A 313 -10.74 42.31 -12.48
N SER A 314 -9.46 42.71 -12.47
CA SER A 314 -8.71 42.99 -13.70
C SER A 314 -8.43 41.74 -14.52
N GLN A 315 -8.11 40.61 -13.87
CA GLN A 315 -7.88 39.32 -14.54
C GLN A 315 -9.16 38.79 -15.18
N ARG A 316 -10.30 38.92 -14.48
CA ARG A 316 -11.61 38.56 -15.05
C ARG A 316 -11.94 39.39 -16.28
N LYS A 317 -11.81 40.73 -16.18
CA LYS A 317 -12.06 41.63 -17.30
C LYS A 317 -11.16 41.35 -18.51
N ALA A 318 -9.91 40.94 -18.29
CA ALA A 318 -9.00 40.57 -19.38
C ALA A 318 -9.48 39.35 -20.18
N LEU A 319 -10.21 38.43 -19.54
CA LEU A 319 -10.77 37.22 -20.17
C LEU A 319 -12.10 37.46 -20.90
N GLU A 320 -12.65 38.68 -20.89
CA GLU A 320 -13.92 39.01 -21.57
C GLU A 320 -13.76 39.32 -23.07
N GLN A 321 -12.52 39.32 -23.57
CA GLN A 321 -12.20 39.57 -24.98
C GLN A 321 -12.02 38.26 -25.74
N GLU A 322 -12.56 38.17 -26.96
CA GLU A 322 -12.39 36.99 -27.82
C GLU A 322 -10.90 36.70 -28.08
N GLY A 323 -10.49 35.44 -27.92
CA GLY A 323 -9.10 35.01 -28.01
C GLY A 323 -8.23 35.35 -26.80
N ALA A 324 -8.80 35.92 -25.73
CA ALA A 324 -8.06 36.16 -24.50
C ALA A 324 -7.71 34.85 -23.79
N GLU A 325 -6.50 34.76 -23.28
CA GLU A 325 -6.02 33.65 -22.49
C GLU A 325 -5.05 34.12 -21.40
N GLY A 326 -4.86 33.30 -20.37
CA GLY A 326 -3.94 33.62 -19.31
C GLY A 326 -3.70 32.49 -18.32
N TYR A 327 -2.60 32.67 -17.59
CA TYR A 327 -2.13 31.81 -16.55
C TYR A 327 -1.77 32.65 -15.32
N TRP A 328 -2.28 32.28 -14.15
CA TRP A 328 -2.02 32.99 -12.90
C TRP A 328 -1.80 32.05 -11.73
N VAL A 329 -0.90 32.46 -10.83
CA VAL A 329 -0.64 31.76 -9.57
C VAL A 329 -1.23 32.55 -8.42
N ARG A 330 -1.94 31.86 -7.54
CA ARG A 330 -2.37 32.33 -6.24
C ARG A 330 -1.85 31.40 -5.16
N GLU A 331 -1.51 31.97 -4.02
CA GLU A 331 -1.03 31.21 -2.88
C GLU A 331 -1.89 31.52 -1.67
N ASN A 332 -2.02 30.54 -0.78
CA ASN A 332 -2.63 30.71 0.54
C ASN A 332 -4.07 31.26 0.54
N LEU A 333 -4.89 30.89 -0.45
CA LEU A 333 -6.27 31.38 -0.53
C LEU A 333 -7.18 30.68 0.48
N TRP A 334 -7.11 29.34 0.56
CA TRP A 334 -7.96 28.55 1.44
C TRP A 334 -7.17 27.84 2.56
N SER A 335 -5.93 27.45 2.30
CA SER A 335 -5.04 26.81 3.29
C SER A 335 -3.60 27.33 3.19
N HIS A 336 -2.83 27.26 4.28
CA HIS A 336 -1.44 27.70 4.30
C HIS A 336 -0.53 26.75 3.50
N GLY A 337 0.43 27.31 2.75
CA GLY A 337 1.34 26.57 1.87
C GLY A 337 0.71 26.10 0.56
N GLN A 338 -0.52 26.52 0.28
CA GLN A 338 -1.28 26.16 -0.91
C GLN A 338 -0.84 26.97 -2.13
N LYS A 339 -0.79 26.32 -3.29
CA LYS A 339 -0.52 26.91 -4.61
C LYS A 339 -1.67 26.57 -5.57
N ILE A 340 -2.31 27.60 -6.11
CA ILE A 340 -3.47 27.52 -7.00
C ILE A 340 -3.09 28.14 -8.33
N LEU A 341 -3.14 27.35 -9.39
CA LEU A 341 -2.83 27.76 -10.75
C LEU A 341 -4.15 27.88 -11.51
N VAL A 342 -4.51 29.09 -11.95
CA VAL A 342 -5.67 29.29 -12.83
C VAL A 342 -5.17 29.40 -14.27
N ILE A 343 -5.65 28.51 -15.13
CA ILE A 343 -5.38 28.51 -16.56
C ILE A 343 -6.71 28.68 -17.26
N ALA A 344 -6.89 29.80 -17.95
CA ALA A 344 -8.17 30.14 -18.51
C ALA A 344 -8.04 30.88 -19.83
N GLY A 345 -8.99 30.62 -20.72
CA GLY A 345 -9.24 31.43 -21.88
C GLY A 345 -10.70 31.86 -22.01
N TYR A 346 -10.97 32.70 -23.00
CA TYR A 346 -12.30 33.16 -23.36
C TYR A 346 -13.22 31.98 -23.77
N SER A 347 -12.66 31.05 -24.55
CA SER A 347 -13.30 29.78 -24.90
C SER A 347 -12.50 28.59 -24.38
N LYS A 348 -13.10 27.38 -24.49
CA LYS A 348 -12.41 26.12 -24.18
C LYS A 348 -11.15 25.89 -25.03
N THR A 349 -11.13 26.40 -26.27
CA THR A 349 -9.96 26.31 -27.16
C THR A 349 -8.85 27.23 -26.66
N ASP A 350 -9.21 28.43 -26.23
CA ASP A 350 -8.25 29.39 -25.65
C ASP A 350 -7.71 28.88 -24.31
N THR A 351 -8.54 28.25 -23.47
CA THR A 351 -8.06 27.54 -22.25
C THR A 351 -7.07 26.44 -22.60
N ARG A 352 -7.31 25.72 -23.71
CA ARG A 352 -6.42 24.66 -24.19
C ARG A 352 -5.07 25.23 -24.62
N ASP A 353 -5.10 26.30 -25.39
CA ASP A 353 -3.90 26.96 -25.91
C ASP A 353 -3.07 27.54 -24.76
N ALA A 354 -3.73 28.16 -23.77
CA ALA A 354 -3.12 28.65 -22.54
C ALA A 354 -2.30 27.59 -21.81
N TRP A 355 -2.85 26.38 -21.58
CA TRP A 355 -2.08 25.34 -20.89
C TRP A 355 -0.99 24.75 -21.79
N MET A 356 -1.21 24.65 -23.12
CA MET A 356 -0.20 24.12 -24.04
C MET A 356 1.04 25.00 -24.06
N GLU A 357 0.86 26.32 -24.10
CA GLU A 357 1.95 27.29 -24.09
C GLU A 357 2.68 27.34 -22.75
N ASN A 358 1.97 27.11 -21.65
CA ASN A 358 2.50 27.27 -20.29
C ASN A 358 2.86 25.97 -19.57
N LYS A 359 2.69 24.79 -20.19
CA LYS A 359 2.84 23.47 -19.51
C LYS A 359 4.14 23.28 -18.73
N ASN A 360 5.27 23.80 -19.22
CA ASN A 360 6.56 23.71 -18.51
C ASN A 360 6.62 24.64 -17.30
N ASN A 361 6.06 25.86 -17.42
CA ASN A 361 5.97 26.79 -16.30
C ASN A 361 5.06 26.21 -15.21
N ILE A 362 3.90 25.67 -15.61
CA ILE A 362 2.97 24.99 -14.70
C ILE A 362 3.68 23.86 -13.95
N LEU A 363 4.39 22.98 -14.66
CA LEU A 363 5.16 21.90 -14.04
C LEU A 363 6.17 22.42 -13.00
N ASN A 364 6.92 23.47 -13.33
CA ASN A 364 7.90 24.05 -12.42
C ASN A 364 7.27 24.53 -11.11
N HIS A 365 6.05 25.05 -11.16
CA HIS A 365 5.33 25.44 -9.95
C HIS A 365 4.85 24.25 -9.12
N LEU A 366 4.65 23.07 -9.72
CA LEU A 366 4.14 21.89 -9.02
C LEU A 366 5.23 21.06 -8.33
N ILE A 367 6.45 21.10 -8.85
CA ILE A 367 7.58 20.25 -8.38
C ILE A 367 8.48 21.00 -7.38
N GLN A 368 8.37 22.34 -7.28
CA GLN A 368 9.02 23.16 -6.25
C GLN A 368 8.20 23.19 -4.96
#